data_AF-E4XJR1-F1
#
_entry.id   AF-E4XJR1-F1
#
_cell.length_a   1.000
_cell.length_b   1.000
_cell.length_c   1.000
_cell.angle_alpha   90.00
_cell.angle_beta   90.00
_cell.angle_gamma   90.00
#
_symmetry.space_group_name_H-M   'P 1'
#
loop_
_entity.id
_entity.type
_entity.pdbx_description
1 polymer ?
#
loop_
_entity_poly.entity_id
_entity_poly.type
_entity_poly.pdbx_seq_one_letter_code
_entity_poly.pdbx_strand_id
1 'polypeptide(L)'
;MPNSIPIVRQWALLQWPKPQDQGSKITSYTVEYKKSSDESRCSTVVSGEDDRVEIDDLEPEKTYRFRMRAENDRGPSPWADWIHVKTKPLPPTAPLLKLLEVHPTSVKLQWTDSNNKYMLQRHSKGSWKVIYRGEKSYNKISKLLEGSIYRFRVSASNSSGDGPFSSIFEVTTPRCPPPTIRRAPLVATNVESRSATITWTIENAALSDLKFRVELLRGDETLRNLTTSKTEIKIENLEANVNYAVRVQAQRDGQWADSSPEKPFCLVFKEIKEVKEAKKTSPSMKKIFEEDSITALLVFAFAIVAVLIALCGHHWQTS
;
A
#
# COMPACT_ATOMS: atom_id res chain seq x y z
N MET A 1 -40.53 -11.00 43.04
CA MET A 1 -39.24 -11.21 42.35
C MET A 1 -39.07 -10.09 41.32
N PRO A 2 -37.88 -9.49 41.17
CA PRO A 2 -37.62 -8.55 40.08
C PRO A 2 -37.79 -9.26 38.73
N ASN A 3 -38.57 -8.67 37.82
CA ASN A 3 -39.01 -9.34 36.59
C ASN A 3 -38.21 -8.90 35.35
N SER A 4 -37.40 -7.86 35.44
CA SER A 4 -36.58 -7.40 34.32
C SER A 4 -35.34 -6.65 34.78
N ILE A 5 -34.19 -7.05 34.25
CA ILE A 5 -32.91 -6.39 34.50
C ILE A 5 -32.32 -6.06 33.12
N PRO A 6 -32.52 -4.85 32.58
CA PRO A 6 -31.72 -4.42 31.44
C PRO A 6 -30.26 -4.36 31.88
N ILE A 7 -29.49 -5.36 31.43
CA ILE A 7 -28.08 -5.48 31.73
C ILE A 7 -27.30 -4.53 30.82
N VAL A 8 -26.62 -3.57 31.44
CA VAL A 8 -25.68 -2.66 30.78
C VAL A 8 -24.27 -2.94 31.33
N ARG A 9 -23.26 -2.33 30.71
CA ARG A 9 -21.85 -2.72 30.86
C ARG A 9 -21.28 -2.41 32.24
N GLN A 10 -21.74 -1.33 32.86
CA GLN A 10 -21.24 -0.81 34.14
C GLN A 10 -22.33 -0.46 35.15
N TRP A 11 -23.59 -0.70 34.80
CA TRP A 11 -24.73 -0.50 35.69
C TRP A 11 -25.81 -1.54 35.39
N ALA A 12 -26.68 -1.75 36.36
CA ALA A 12 -27.87 -2.57 36.22
C ALA A 12 -29.08 -1.83 36.80
N LEU A 13 -30.16 -1.74 36.03
CA LEU A 13 -31.46 -1.30 36.55
C LEU A 13 -32.21 -2.55 37.00
N LEU A 14 -32.52 -2.64 38.28
CA LEU A 14 -33.40 -3.66 38.82
C LEU A 14 -34.79 -3.05 38.89
N GLN A 15 -35.77 -3.72 38.28
CA GLN A 15 -37.18 -3.34 38.40
C GLN A 15 -37.99 -4.54 38.90
N TRP A 16 -38.90 -4.28 39.84
CA TRP A 16 -39.79 -5.28 40.41
C TRP A 16 -41.24 -4.84 40.31
N PRO A 17 -42.17 -5.79 40.18
CA PRO A 17 -43.59 -5.46 40.34
C PRO A 17 -43.82 -4.99 41.78
N LYS A 18 -44.61 -3.92 41.95
CA LYS A 18 -45.05 -3.50 43.28
C LYS A 18 -45.78 -4.66 43.96
N PRO A 19 -45.25 -5.22 45.07
CA PRO A 19 -45.95 -6.25 45.82
C PRO A 19 -47.26 -5.70 46.39
N GLN A 20 -48.24 -6.57 46.55
CA GLN A 20 -49.52 -6.23 47.16
C GLN A 20 -49.33 -6.02 48.67
N ASP A 21 -49.81 -4.88 49.19
CA ASP A 21 -49.72 -4.57 50.62
C ASP A 21 -50.45 -5.64 51.45
N GLN A 22 -49.74 -6.35 52.32
CA GLN A 22 -50.33 -7.35 53.25
C GLN A 22 -50.69 -6.71 54.61
N GLY A 23 -51.14 -5.46 54.61
CA GLY A 23 -51.46 -4.70 55.82
C GLY A 23 -50.95 -3.27 55.76
N SER A 24 -49.76 -3.02 56.28
CA SER A 24 -49.13 -1.69 56.27
C SER A 24 -48.47 -1.37 54.92
N LYS A 25 -48.60 -0.12 54.48
CA LYS A 25 -47.99 0.40 53.25
C LYS A 25 -46.46 0.22 53.28
N ILE A 26 -45.90 -0.28 52.18
CA ILE A 26 -44.44 -0.35 52.01
C ILE A 26 -43.86 1.06 51.87
N THR A 27 -42.85 1.35 52.69
CA THR A 27 -42.18 2.66 52.75
C THR A 27 -40.84 2.66 52.03
N SER A 28 -40.17 1.50 51.93
CA SER A 28 -38.92 1.40 51.20
C SER A 28 -38.60 0.00 50.70
N TYR A 29 -37.71 -0.09 49.70
CA TYR A 29 -37.03 -1.31 49.31
C TYR A 29 -35.55 -1.20 49.59
N THR A 30 -34.97 -2.27 50.14
CA THR A 30 -33.52 -2.43 50.29
C THR A 30 -33.04 -3.51 49.33
N VAL A 31 -32.04 -3.18 48.51
CA VAL A 31 -31.37 -4.11 47.60
C VAL A 31 -29.96 -4.35 48.10
N GLU A 32 -29.60 -5.63 48.22
CA GLU A 32 -28.23 -6.07 48.47
C GLU A 32 -27.62 -6.64 47.20
N TYR A 33 -26.35 -6.33 46.97
CA TYR A 33 -25.61 -6.86 45.83
C TYR A 33 -24.15 -7.12 46.18
N LYS A 34 -23.57 -8.12 45.49
CA LYS A 34 -22.14 -8.39 45.50
C LYS A 34 -21.70 -9.15 44.26
N LYS A 35 -20.41 -9.06 43.94
CA LYS A 35 -19.79 -9.94 42.94
C LYS A 35 -20.00 -11.39 43.37
N SER A 36 -20.40 -12.26 42.44
CA SER A 36 -20.70 -13.66 42.75
C SER A 36 -19.45 -14.43 43.20
N SER A 37 -18.27 -13.99 42.77
CA SER A 37 -16.97 -14.55 43.19
C SER A 37 -16.46 -13.98 44.52
N ASP A 38 -17.14 -12.97 45.07
CA ASP A 38 -16.75 -12.30 46.29
C ASP A 38 -17.61 -12.79 47.46
N GLU A 39 -16.94 -13.20 48.54
CA GLU A 39 -17.57 -13.61 49.79
C GLU A 39 -17.53 -12.53 50.86
N SER A 40 -17.02 -11.33 50.53
CA SER A 40 -17.10 -10.15 51.38
C SER A 40 -18.54 -9.70 51.65
N ARG A 41 -18.67 -8.69 52.51
CA ARG A 41 -19.95 -8.11 52.91
C ARG A 41 -20.67 -7.50 51.70
N CYS A 42 -21.99 -7.72 51.61
CA CYS A 42 -22.83 -7.13 50.57
C CYS A 42 -22.78 -5.60 50.60
N SER A 43 -22.83 -4.99 49.42
CA SER A 43 -23.19 -3.58 49.25
C SER A 43 -24.71 -3.44 49.28
N THR A 44 -25.21 -2.27 49.65
CA THR A 44 -26.65 -2.05 49.88
C THR A 44 -27.09 -0.71 49.31
N VAL A 45 -28.25 -0.70 48.65
CA VAL A 45 -28.91 0.50 48.11
C VAL A 45 -30.36 0.52 48.57
N VAL A 46 -30.88 1.70 48.92
CA VAL A 46 -32.28 1.89 49.34
C VAL A 46 -33.00 2.73 48.29
N SER A 47 -34.12 2.21 47.79
CA SER A 47 -34.87 2.76 46.64
C SER A 47 -36.02 3.69 47.04
N GLY A 48 -36.25 3.92 48.34
CA GLY A 48 -37.51 4.53 48.79
C GLY A 48 -38.73 3.73 48.31
N GLU A 49 -39.85 4.41 48.01
CA GLU A 49 -41.09 3.79 47.51
C GLU A 49 -41.04 3.41 46.01
N ASP A 50 -39.94 3.73 45.31
CA ASP A 50 -39.79 3.41 43.89
C ASP A 50 -39.67 1.89 43.69
N ASP A 51 -40.24 1.41 42.58
CA ASP A 51 -40.25 -0.01 42.20
C ASP A 51 -39.06 -0.40 41.31
N ARG A 52 -38.04 0.47 41.28
CA ARG A 52 -36.83 0.30 40.51
C ARG A 52 -35.64 0.99 41.17
N VAL A 53 -34.47 0.38 41.04
CA VAL A 53 -33.19 0.98 41.47
C VAL A 53 -32.12 0.78 40.41
N GLU A 54 -31.35 1.82 40.16
CA GLU A 54 -30.14 1.77 39.33
C GLU A 54 -28.93 1.51 40.24
N ILE A 55 -28.12 0.52 39.87
CA ILE A 55 -26.90 0.18 40.58
C ILE A 55 -25.74 0.40 39.63
N ASP A 56 -24.94 1.43 39.92
CA ASP A 56 -23.77 1.86 39.16
C ASP A 56 -22.48 1.16 39.62
N ASP A 57 -21.37 1.54 38.99
CA ASP A 57 -20.01 1.10 39.31
C ASP A 57 -19.81 -0.43 39.29
N LEU A 58 -20.60 -1.13 38.47
CA LEU A 58 -20.41 -2.55 38.24
C LEU A 58 -19.23 -2.79 37.28
N GLU A 59 -18.40 -3.76 37.62
CA GLU A 59 -17.34 -4.22 36.71
C GLU A 59 -17.92 -4.95 35.48
N PRO A 60 -17.46 -4.63 34.25
CA PRO A 60 -17.82 -5.36 33.02
C PRO A 60 -17.41 -6.83 33.04
N GLU A 61 -18.15 -7.67 32.32
CA GLU A 61 -17.97 -9.13 32.21
C GLU A 61 -17.93 -9.90 33.54
N LYS A 62 -18.47 -9.32 34.62
CA LYS A 62 -18.56 -9.97 35.93
C LYS A 62 -19.99 -10.41 36.21
N THR A 63 -20.10 -11.52 36.94
CA THR A 63 -21.39 -11.98 37.47
C THR A 63 -21.60 -11.38 38.85
N TYR A 64 -22.70 -10.66 39.01
CA TYR A 64 -23.19 -10.15 40.29
C TYR A 64 -24.41 -10.94 40.73
N ARG A 65 -24.59 -11.07 42.03
CA ARG A 65 -25.81 -11.56 42.64
C ARG A 65 -26.51 -10.43 43.37
N PHE A 66 -27.83 -10.34 43.22
CA PHE A 66 -28.68 -9.34 43.86
C PHE A 66 -29.80 -10.03 44.64
N ARG A 67 -30.21 -9.43 45.76
CA ARG A 67 -31.43 -9.80 46.48
C ARG A 67 -32.07 -8.54 47.04
N MET A 68 -33.36 -8.60 47.35
CA MET A 68 -34.09 -7.46 47.86
C MET A 68 -35.03 -7.84 49.00
N ARG A 69 -35.42 -6.83 49.79
CA ARG A 69 -36.47 -6.91 50.79
C ARG A 69 -37.26 -5.61 50.82
N ALA A 70 -38.51 -5.68 51.23
CA ALA A 70 -39.36 -4.51 51.46
C ALA A 70 -39.32 -4.13 52.95
N GLU A 71 -39.64 -2.89 53.27
CA GLU A 71 -39.75 -2.39 54.64
C GLU A 71 -41.00 -1.50 54.78
N ASN A 72 -41.67 -1.64 55.92
CA ASN A 72 -42.83 -0.85 56.31
C ASN A 72 -42.68 -0.38 57.77
N ASP A 73 -43.74 0.20 58.35
CA ASP A 73 -43.77 0.68 59.74
C ASP A 73 -43.50 -0.42 60.80
N ARG A 74 -43.64 -1.70 60.45
CA ARG A 74 -43.32 -2.85 61.33
C ARG A 74 -41.90 -3.35 61.15
N GLY A 75 -41.16 -2.86 60.16
CA GLY A 75 -39.78 -3.23 59.86
C GLY A 75 -39.61 -4.02 58.56
N PRO A 76 -38.41 -4.60 58.34
CA PRO A 76 -38.04 -5.22 57.07
C PRO A 76 -38.61 -6.65 56.91
N SER A 77 -38.97 -7.00 55.68
CA SER A 77 -39.35 -8.36 55.28
C SER A 77 -38.14 -9.30 55.23
N PRO A 78 -38.37 -10.62 55.15
CA PRO A 78 -37.33 -11.56 54.72
C PRO A 78 -36.74 -11.15 53.36
N TRP A 79 -35.50 -11.55 53.15
CA TRP A 79 -34.83 -11.39 51.86
C TRP A 79 -35.44 -12.33 50.81
N ALA A 80 -35.60 -11.81 49.59
CA ALA A 80 -35.86 -12.63 48.42
C ALA A 80 -34.62 -13.49 48.05
N ASP A 81 -34.84 -14.48 47.19
CA ASP A 81 -33.76 -15.31 46.66
C ASP A 81 -32.77 -14.48 45.83
N TRP A 82 -31.54 -14.98 45.78
CA TRP A 82 -30.50 -14.40 44.95
C TRP A 82 -30.82 -14.58 43.47
N ILE A 83 -30.76 -13.49 42.73
CA ILE A 83 -30.75 -13.46 41.26
C ILE A 83 -29.33 -13.19 40.75
N HIS A 84 -28.95 -13.81 39.63
CA HIS A 84 -27.61 -13.66 39.05
C HIS A 84 -27.69 -12.88 37.75
N VAL A 85 -26.78 -11.93 37.59
CA VAL A 85 -26.72 -11.04 36.43
C VAL A 85 -25.27 -10.92 35.99
N LYS A 86 -24.99 -11.22 34.72
CA LYS A 86 -23.66 -11.03 34.14
C LYS A 86 -23.62 -9.73 33.36
N THR A 87 -22.76 -8.78 33.76
CA THR A 87 -22.56 -7.52 33.02
C THR A 87 -21.97 -7.78 31.63
N LYS A 88 -22.27 -6.89 30.67
CA LYS A 88 -21.77 -7.00 29.28
C LYS A 88 -20.31 -6.54 29.17
N PRO A 89 -19.55 -7.00 28.15
CA PRO A 89 -18.23 -6.44 27.88
C PRO A 89 -18.25 -4.95 27.56
N LEU A 90 -17.11 -4.29 27.69
CA LEU A 90 -16.91 -2.97 27.11
C LEU A 90 -16.74 -3.08 25.58
N PRO A 91 -17.08 -2.04 24.79
CA PRO A 91 -16.58 -1.95 23.43
C PRO A 91 -15.06 -2.03 23.44
N PRO A 92 -14.45 -2.52 22.36
CA PRO A 92 -13.01 -2.61 22.28
C PRO A 92 -12.38 -1.23 22.47
N THR A 93 -11.19 -1.19 23.07
CA THR A 93 -10.36 0.02 23.04
C THR A 93 -9.89 0.31 21.62
N ALA A 94 -9.52 1.56 21.34
CA ALA A 94 -8.97 1.95 20.05
C ALA A 94 -7.74 1.08 19.70
N PRO A 95 -7.70 0.41 18.53
CA PRO A 95 -6.52 -0.37 18.13
C PRO A 95 -5.30 0.52 17.88
N LEU A 96 -4.11 0.03 18.21
CA LEU A 96 -2.86 0.73 17.90
C LEU A 96 -2.45 0.45 16.45
N LEU A 97 -2.41 1.48 15.61
CA LEU A 97 -2.07 1.37 14.19
C LEU A 97 -0.55 1.50 13.99
N LYS A 98 0.04 0.60 13.18
CA LYS A 98 1.47 0.52 12.84
C LYS A 98 1.66 0.39 11.33
N LEU A 99 2.75 0.96 10.82
CA LEU A 99 3.19 0.77 9.43
C LEU A 99 4.03 -0.49 9.32
N LEU A 100 3.68 -1.37 8.36
CA LEU A 100 4.48 -2.55 8.03
C LEU A 100 5.35 -2.31 6.79
N GLU A 101 4.72 -1.88 5.70
CA GLU A 101 5.40 -1.68 4.41
C GLU A 101 4.85 -0.42 3.73
N VAL A 102 5.72 0.30 3.06
CA VAL A 102 5.37 1.48 2.27
C VAL A 102 6.01 1.36 0.89
N HIS A 103 5.19 1.52 -0.14
CA HIS A 103 5.59 1.54 -1.54
C HIS A 103 4.97 2.76 -2.23
N PRO A 104 5.46 3.16 -3.42
CA PRO A 104 4.96 4.34 -4.11
C PRO A 104 3.45 4.33 -4.35
N THR A 105 2.88 3.14 -4.60
CA THR A 105 1.45 2.97 -4.92
C THR A 105 0.67 2.13 -3.91
N SER A 106 1.31 1.71 -2.81
CA SER A 106 0.64 0.92 -1.78
C SER A 106 1.23 1.10 -0.39
N VAL A 107 0.38 0.93 0.62
CA VAL A 107 0.76 0.98 2.03
C VAL A 107 0.16 -0.23 2.71
N LYS A 108 0.94 -0.91 3.55
CA LYS A 108 0.48 -2.03 4.39
C LYS A 108 0.49 -1.59 5.84
N LEU A 109 -0.69 -1.60 6.45
CA LEU A 109 -0.88 -1.24 7.85
C LEU A 109 -1.24 -2.49 8.66
N GLN A 110 -0.82 -2.51 9.91
CA GLN A 110 -1.19 -3.50 10.91
C GLN A 110 -1.72 -2.79 12.14
N TRP A 111 -2.59 -3.45 12.90
CA TRP A 111 -3.06 -2.94 14.18
C TRP A 111 -3.11 -4.04 15.25
N THR A 112 -3.29 -3.64 16.50
CA THR A 112 -3.40 -4.59 17.63
C THR A 112 -4.48 -5.63 17.36
N ASP A 113 -4.11 -6.90 17.48
CA ASP A 113 -5.07 -8.00 17.36
C ASP A 113 -5.68 -8.33 18.72
N SER A 114 -7.01 -8.29 18.79
CA SER A 114 -7.79 -8.58 19.98
C SER A 114 -9.06 -9.37 19.63
N ASN A 115 -9.02 -10.17 18.56
CA ASN A 115 -10.15 -11.00 18.09
C ASN A 115 -11.46 -10.22 17.91
N ASN A 116 -11.35 -8.95 17.48
CA ASN A 116 -12.49 -8.07 17.22
C ASN A 116 -12.69 -7.87 15.72
N LYS A 117 -13.84 -7.31 15.32
CA LYS A 117 -14.06 -6.88 13.95
C LYS A 117 -13.55 -5.45 13.79
N TYR A 118 -12.70 -5.22 12.80
CA TYR A 118 -12.07 -3.93 12.55
C TYR A 118 -12.70 -3.18 11.39
N MET A 119 -12.67 -1.85 11.50
CA MET A 119 -13.04 -0.94 10.42
C MET A 119 -11.91 0.06 10.19
N LEU A 120 -11.27 -0.01 9.03
CA LEU A 120 -10.23 0.94 8.62
C LEU A 120 -10.84 2.03 7.74
N GLN A 121 -10.51 3.27 8.05
CA GLN A 121 -10.90 4.44 7.28
C GLN A 121 -9.68 5.19 6.76
N ARG A 122 -9.82 5.76 5.56
CA ARG A 122 -8.86 6.67 4.94
C ARG A 122 -9.50 8.03 4.73
N HIS A 123 -8.78 9.09 5.05
CA HIS A 123 -9.21 10.44 4.75
C HIS A 123 -9.06 10.74 3.26
N SER A 124 -10.12 11.25 2.62
CA SER A 124 -10.12 11.60 1.20
C SER A 124 -11.09 12.76 0.95
N LYS A 125 -10.60 13.84 0.32
CA LYS A 125 -11.41 15.02 -0.04
C LYS A 125 -12.24 15.61 1.13
N GLY A 126 -11.67 15.65 2.33
CA GLY A 126 -12.32 16.21 3.53
C GLY A 126 -13.26 15.26 4.27
N SER A 127 -13.41 14.01 3.83
CA SER A 127 -14.24 13.02 4.52
C SER A 127 -13.49 11.72 4.80
N TRP A 128 -13.90 11.01 5.85
CA TRP A 128 -13.42 9.66 6.15
C TRP A 128 -14.19 8.64 5.33
N LYS A 129 -13.48 7.80 4.57
CA LYS A 129 -14.07 6.70 3.79
C LYS A 129 -13.61 5.37 4.33
N VAL A 130 -14.56 4.44 4.49
CA VAL A 130 -14.25 3.06 4.87
C VAL A 130 -13.55 2.35 3.72
N ILE A 131 -12.40 1.76 4.01
CA ILE A 131 -11.59 1.01 3.03
C ILE A 131 -11.44 -0.47 3.40
N TYR A 132 -11.73 -0.83 4.65
CA TYR A 132 -11.73 -2.23 5.10
C TYR A 132 -12.74 -2.45 6.22
N ARG A 133 -13.40 -3.61 6.20
CA ARG A 133 -14.18 -4.18 7.31
C ARG A 133 -13.88 -5.68 7.40
N GLY A 134 -13.56 -6.16 8.59
CA GLY A 134 -13.32 -7.60 8.80
C GLY A 134 -12.44 -7.87 10.02
N GLU A 135 -12.06 -9.13 10.21
CA GLU A 135 -11.40 -9.61 11.43
C GLU A 135 -9.86 -9.64 11.31
N LYS A 136 -9.29 -9.37 10.13
CA LYS A 136 -7.84 -9.35 9.97
C LYS A 136 -7.26 -8.15 10.71
N SER A 137 -6.13 -8.36 11.38
CA SER A 137 -5.35 -7.31 12.06
C SER A 137 -4.43 -6.52 11.13
N TYR A 138 -4.56 -6.66 9.81
CA TYR A 138 -3.77 -5.92 8.82
C TYR A 138 -4.54 -5.68 7.52
N ASN A 139 -4.12 -4.68 6.75
CA ASN A 139 -4.63 -4.42 5.41
C ASN A 139 -3.56 -3.81 4.49
N LYS A 140 -3.53 -4.25 3.22
CA LYS A 140 -2.73 -3.65 2.16
C LYS A 140 -3.61 -2.75 1.30
N ILE A 141 -3.40 -1.45 1.42
CA ILE A 141 -4.06 -0.41 0.65
C ILE A 141 -3.25 -0.20 -0.64
N SER A 142 -3.87 -0.39 -1.79
CA SER A 142 -3.27 -0.18 -3.11
C SER A 142 -3.88 1.02 -3.84
N LYS A 143 -3.42 1.30 -5.07
CA LYS A 143 -3.90 2.40 -5.92
C LYS A 143 -3.71 3.77 -5.25
N LEU A 144 -2.60 3.93 -4.55
CA LEU A 144 -2.17 5.21 -4.00
C LEU A 144 -1.33 5.95 -5.04
N LEU A 145 -1.40 7.27 -5.00
CA LEU A 145 -0.48 8.16 -5.70
C LEU A 145 0.84 8.22 -4.95
N GLU A 146 1.94 8.27 -5.69
CA GLU A 146 3.28 8.45 -5.15
C GLU A 146 3.50 9.87 -4.60
N GLY A 147 4.44 10.03 -3.67
CA GLY A 147 4.77 11.33 -3.06
C GLY A 147 3.60 12.03 -2.33
N SER A 148 2.54 11.29 -2.00
CA SER A 148 1.28 11.84 -1.49
C SER A 148 1.05 11.47 -0.03
N ILE A 149 0.50 12.41 0.74
CA ILE A 149 0.19 12.20 2.15
C ILE A 149 -1.18 11.54 2.30
N TYR A 150 -1.23 10.44 3.06
CA TYR A 150 -2.45 9.73 3.41
C TYR A 150 -2.64 9.67 4.91
N ARG A 151 -3.90 9.81 5.34
CA ARG A 151 -4.30 9.70 6.74
C ARG A 151 -5.24 8.53 6.93
N PHE A 152 -4.97 7.72 7.95
CA PHE A 152 -5.72 6.52 8.29
C PHE A 152 -6.15 6.52 9.75
N ARG A 153 -7.26 5.85 10.04
CA ARG A 153 -7.69 5.54 11.41
C ARG A 153 -8.43 4.22 11.42
N VAL A 154 -8.31 3.46 12.50
CA VAL A 154 -8.95 2.15 12.65
C VAL A 154 -9.80 2.11 13.92
N SER A 155 -10.95 1.46 13.88
CA SER A 155 -11.73 1.11 15.07
C SER A 155 -11.91 -0.40 15.16
N ALA A 156 -12.19 -0.90 16.36
CA ALA A 156 -12.55 -2.28 16.62
C ALA A 156 -13.98 -2.35 17.16
N SER A 157 -14.68 -3.46 16.91
CA SER A 157 -16.06 -3.69 17.29
C SER A 157 -16.24 -5.11 17.81
N ASN A 158 -17.07 -5.27 18.84
CA ASN A 158 -17.43 -6.55 19.42
C ASN A 158 -18.96 -6.65 19.64
N SER A 159 -19.43 -7.69 20.33
CA SER A 159 -20.86 -7.89 20.65
C SER A 159 -21.47 -6.73 21.45
N SER A 160 -20.64 -5.93 22.11
CA SER A 160 -21.10 -4.76 22.86
C SER A 160 -21.22 -3.53 21.98
N GLY A 161 -20.53 -3.44 20.84
CA GLY A 161 -20.64 -2.36 19.87
C GLY A 161 -19.29 -1.87 19.36
N ASP A 162 -19.30 -0.73 18.69
CA ASP A 162 -18.11 -0.08 18.14
C ASP A 162 -17.30 0.65 19.23
N GLY A 163 -16.01 0.38 19.26
CA GLY A 163 -15.03 1.13 20.02
C GLY A 163 -14.63 2.45 19.34
N PRO A 164 -13.92 3.32 20.05
CA PRO A 164 -13.40 4.56 19.47
C PRO A 164 -12.40 4.27 18.34
N PHE A 165 -12.25 5.25 17.44
CA PHE A 165 -11.18 5.23 16.44
C PHE A 165 -9.81 5.47 17.09
N SER A 166 -8.78 4.89 16.50
CA SER A 166 -7.38 5.18 16.78
C SER A 166 -7.04 6.65 16.56
N SER A 167 -5.89 7.07 17.09
CA SER A 167 -5.24 8.29 16.63
C SER A 167 -5.04 8.24 15.12
N ILE A 168 -5.04 9.42 14.50
CA ILE A 168 -4.81 9.54 13.06
C ILE A 168 -3.37 9.12 12.77
N PHE A 169 -3.21 8.14 11.88
CA PHE A 169 -1.93 7.72 11.35
C PHE A 169 -1.68 8.40 10.01
N GLU A 170 -0.64 9.22 9.93
CA GLU A 170 -0.24 9.91 8.70
C GLU A 170 0.98 9.22 8.08
N VAL A 171 0.94 8.97 6.78
CA VAL A 171 2.04 8.37 6.02
C VAL A 171 2.13 8.99 4.64
N THR A 172 3.36 9.28 4.22
CA THR A 172 3.66 9.76 2.87
C THR A 172 4.15 8.59 2.03
N THR A 173 3.53 8.36 0.87
CA THR A 173 4.04 7.37 -0.07
C THR A 173 5.36 7.86 -0.66
N PRO A 174 6.39 7.00 -0.76
CA PRO A 174 7.63 7.38 -1.44
C PRO A 174 7.35 7.63 -2.92
N ARG A 175 8.26 8.33 -3.60
CA ARG A 175 8.25 8.38 -5.07
C ARG A 175 8.86 7.10 -5.63
N CYS A 176 8.43 6.70 -6.82
CA CYS A 176 9.06 5.59 -7.53
C CYS A 176 10.54 5.91 -7.78
N PRO A 177 11.47 4.97 -7.53
CA PRO A 177 12.86 5.16 -7.88
C PRO A 177 13.03 5.46 -9.38
N PRO A 178 14.14 6.11 -9.78
CA PRO A 178 14.45 6.31 -11.19
C PRO A 178 14.45 4.97 -11.96
N PRO A 179 13.89 4.93 -13.18
CA PRO A 179 13.77 3.69 -13.93
C PRO A 179 15.14 3.20 -14.43
N THR A 180 15.40 1.90 -14.30
CA THR A 180 16.57 1.25 -14.91
C THR A 180 16.34 1.01 -16.40
N ILE A 181 17.30 1.41 -17.23
CA ILE A 181 17.29 1.13 -18.67
C ILE A 181 17.86 -0.27 -18.91
N ARG A 182 16.97 -1.25 -19.12
CA ARG A 182 17.34 -2.67 -19.27
C ARG A 182 17.62 -3.07 -20.72
N ARG A 183 16.97 -2.40 -21.68
CA ARG A 183 17.10 -2.72 -23.10
C ARG A 183 18.30 -2.00 -23.69
N ALA A 184 18.99 -2.68 -24.61
CA ALA A 184 20.03 -2.05 -25.40
C ALA A 184 19.46 -0.85 -26.18
N PRO A 185 20.14 0.30 -26.16
CA PRO A 185 19.74 1.42 -26.97
C PRO A 185 19.86 1.04 -28.44
N LEU A 186 18.89 1.46 -29.24
CA LEU A 186 18.98 1.44 -30.68
C LEU A 186 20.01 2.48 -31.11
N VAL A 187 20.91 2.09 -32.02
CA VAL A 187 21.91 3.00 -32.56
C VAL A 187 21.76 3.10 -34.05
N ALA A 188 21.57 4.33 -34.52
CA ALA A 188 21.66 4.70 -35.92
C ALA A 188 23.01 5.40 -36.15
N THR A 189 23.89 4.80 -36.95
CA THR A 189 25.17 5.39 -37.32
C THR A 189 25.06 6.14 -38.64
N ASN A 190 25.66 7.33 -38.70
CA ASN A 190 25.84 8.08 -39.93
C ASN A 190 27.35 8.24 -40.17
N VAL A 191 27.85 7.46 -41.12
CA VAL A 191 29.29 7.36 -41.42
C VAL A 191 29.82 8.64 -42.07
N GLU A 192 29.02 9.29 -42.91
CA GLU A 192 29.41 10.54 -43.61
C GLU A 192 29.66 11.69 -42.64
N SER A 193 28.87 11.77 -41.57
CA SER A 193 28.96 12.82 -40.55
C SER A 193 29.71 12.40 -39.27
N ARG A 194 30.33 11.20 -39.26
CA ARG A 194 31.02 10.62 -38.08
C ARG A 194 30.18 10.72 -36.80
N SER A 195 28.88 10.43 -36.92
CA SER A 195 27.94 10.57 -35.83
C SER A 195 27.13 9.31 -35.60
N ALA A 196 26.71 9.08 -34.36
CA ALA A 196 25.79 8.02 -34.00
C ALA A 196 24.66 8.60 -33.14
N THR A 197 23.43 8.35 -33.53
CA THR A 197 22.24 8.66 -32.75
C THR A 197 21.87 7.46 -31.91
N ILE A 198 21.86 7.64 -30.61
CA ILE A 198 21.53 6.63 -29.61
C ILE A 198 20.14 6.92 -29.10
N THR A 199 19.25 5.94 -29.21
CA THR A 199 17.86 6.03 -28.78
C THR A 199 17.57 4.88 -27.82
N TRP A 200 16.97 5.16 -26.67
CA TRP A 200 16.58 4.14 -25.70
C TRP A 200 15.09 4.20 -25.42
N THR A 201 14.54 3.08 -24.94
CA THR A 201 13.15 2.98 -24.52
C THR A 201 13.09 2.75 -23.01
N ILE A 202 12.05 3.30 -22.38
CA ILE A 202 11.83 3.21 -20.94
C ILE A 202 10.43 2.66 -20.74
N GLU A 203 10.33 1.58 -19.97
CA GLU A 203 9.06 0.93 -19.70
C GLU A 203 8.38 1.62 -18.52
N ASN A 204 7.10 1.95 -18.69
CA ASN A 204 6.21 2.38 -17.61
C ASN A 204 6.69 3.58 -16.77
N ALA A 205 7.43 4.52 -17.37
CA ALA A 205 7.89 5.72 -16.67
C ALA A 205 7.41 7.00 -17.37
N ALA A 206 6.86 7.93 -16.59
CA ALA A 206 6.60 9.29 -17.06
C ALA A 206 7.93 10.00 -17.34
N LEU A 207 8.12 10.47 -18.58
CA LEU A 207 9.35 11.12 -19.05
C LEU A 207 9.54 12.55 -18.51
N SER A 208 8.46 13.21 -18.06
CA SER A 208 8.47 14.65 -17.72
C SER A 208 9.47 15.03 -16.63
N ASP A 209 9.77 14.09 -15.74
CA ASP A 209 10.56 14.35 -14.53
C ASP A 209 11.91 13.62 -14.56
N LEU A 210 12.29 13.08 -15.72
CA LEU A 210 13.51 12.28 -15.88
C LEU A 210 14.61 13.08 -16.57
N LYS A 211 15.84 12.94 -16.06
CA LYS A 211 17.07 13.32 -16.75
C LYS A 211 17.87 12.07 -17.06
N PHE A 212 18.53 12.04 -18.20
CA PHE A 212 19.36 10.93 -18.61
C PHE A 212 20.81 11.34 -18.66
N ARG A 213 21.67 10.41 -18.28
CA ARG A 213 23.11 10.47 -18.46
C ARG A 213 23.51 9.40 -19.46
N VAL A 214 24.29 9.79 -20.45
CA VAL A 214 24.85 8.91 -21.49
C VAL A 214 26.36 8.98 -21.39
N GLU A 215 26.97 7.87 -20.97
CA GLU A 215 28.42 7.72 -20.88
C GLU A 215 28.91 6.95 -22.10
N LEU A 216 29.79 7.57 -22.89
CA LEU A 216 30.50 6.95 -23.98
C LEU A 216 31.84 6.42 -23.45
N LEU A 217 32.07 5.12 -23.61
CA LEU A 217 33.22 4.39 -23.13
C LEU A 217 34.04 3.86 -24.31
N ARG A 218 35.35 3.72 -24.10
CA ARG A 218 36.26 2.99 -25.00
C ARG A 218 37.10 2.05 -24.13
N GLY A 219 36.87 0.76 -24.25
CA GLY A 219 37.34 -0.20 -23.23
C GLY A 219 36.68 0.12 -21.88
N ASP A 220 37.49 0.31 -20.84
CA ASP A 220 37.04 0.63 -19.48
C ASP A 220 37.03 2.14 -19.17
N GLU A 221 37.55 2.97 -20.08
CA GLU A 221 37.67 4.41 -19.87
C GLU A 221 36.42 5.17 -20.36
N THR A 222 35.96 6.14 -19.56
CA THR A 222 34.87 7.04 -19.94
C THR A 222 35.41 8.20 -20.77
N LEU A 223 35.08 8.24 -22.06
CA LEU A 223 35.50 9.30 -22.97
C LEU A 223 34.62 10.54 -22.86
N ARG A 224 33.30 10.37 -22.76
CA ARG A 224 32.35 11.49 -22.69
C ARG A 224 31.19 11.16 -21.77
N ASN A 225 30.75 12.17 -21.04
CA ASN A 225 29.54 12.12 -20.22
C ASN A 225 28.59 13.20 -20.71
N LEU A 226 27.45 12.79 -21.24
CA LEU A 226 26.44 13.66 -21.83
C LEU A 226 25.16 13.57 -21.01
N THR A 227 24.41 14.67 -20.92
CA THR A 227 23.10 14.67 -20.26
C THR A 227 22.01 15.15 -21.21
N THR A 228 20.82 14.55 -21.12
CA THR A 228 19.66 14.91 -21.94
C THR A 228 18.36 14.66 -21.18
N SER A 229 17.30 15.39 -21.47
CA SER A 229 15.95 15.12 -20.98
C SER A 229 15.10 14.30 -21.97
N LYS A 230 15.64 14.02 -23.16
CA LYS A 230 15.00 13.21 -24.19
C LYS A 230 15.51 11.77 -24.13
N THR A 231 14.77 10.86 -24.74
CA THR A 231 15.18 9.45 -24.91
C THR A 231 16.08 9.21 -26.13
N GLU A 232 16.68 10.29 -26.65
CA GLU A 232 17.57 10.30 -27.80
C GLU A 232 18.74 11.25 -27.55
N ILE A 233 19.92 10.88 -28.05
CA ILE A 233 21.07 11.78 -28.14
C ILE A 233 21.89 11.47 -29.38
N LYS A 234 22.38 12.52 -30.05
CA LYS A 234 23.34 12.41 -31.14
C LYS A 234 24.75 12.59 -30.58
N ILE A 235 25.63 11.64 -30.83
CA ILE A 235 27.05 11.71 -30.50
C ILE A 235 27.83 11.94 -31.80
N GLU A 236 28.61 13.00 -31.86
CA GLU A 236 29.40 13.39 -33.04
C GLU A 236 30.91 13.16 -32.80
N ASN A 237 31.69 13.23 -33.87
CA ASN A 237 33.15 13.06 -33.86
C ASN A 237 33.58 11.67 -33.35
N LEU A 238 32.93 10.63 -33.85
CA LEU A 238 33.30 9.24 -33.59
C LEU A 238 34.38 8.80 -34.59
N GLU A 239 35.44 8.15 -34.07
CA GLU A 239 36.47 7.55 -34.90
C GLU A 239 35.96 6.26 -35.55
N ALA A 240 36.26 6.12 -36.85
CA ALA A 240 35.95 4.94 -37.65
C ALA A 240 36.68 3.69 -37.13
N ASN A 241 35.97 2.55 -37.16
CA ASN A 241 36.49 1.22 -36.80
C ASN A 241 36.92 1.07 -35.33
N VAL A 242 36.32 1.85 -34.44
CA VAL A 242 36.55 1.77 -33.00
C VAL A 242 35.34 1.16 -32.29
N ASN A 243 35.62 0.26 -31.34
CA ASN A 243 34.62 -0.28 -30.43
C ASN A 243 34.38 0.71 -29.30
N TYR A 244 33.20 1.31 -29.29
CA TYR A 244 32.71 2.08 -28.16
C TYR A 244 31.78 1.20 -27.33
N ALA A 245 31.54 1.61 -26.09
CA ALA A 245 30.44 1.08 -25.31
C ALA A 245 29.65 2.26 -24.73
N VAL A 246 28.35 2.09 -24.51
CA VAL A 246 27.51 3.17 -23.97
C VAL A 246 26.74 2.69 -22.75
N ARG A 247 26.75 3.52 -21.71
CA ARG A 247 25.88 3.36 -20.54
C ARG A 247 24.87 4.49 -20.54
N VAL A 248 23.62 4.15 -20.27
CA VAL A 248 22.55 5.13 -20.09
C VAL A 248 21.96 4.94 -18.70
N GLN A 249 21.88 6.03 -17.94
CA GLN A 249 21.29 6.06 -16.61
C GLN A 249 20.19 7.11 -16.54
N ALA A 250 19.09 6.79 -15.88
CA ALA A 250 18.04 7.76 -15.57
C ALA A 250 18.25 8.38 -14.19
N GLN A 251 17.85 9.63 -14.04
CA GLN A 251 17.80 10.38 -12.79
C GLN A 251 16.39 10.90 -12.57
N ARG A 252 15.92 10.79 -11.33
CA ARG A 252 14.68 11.37 -10.85
C ARG A 252 14.93 12.04 -9.52
N ASP A 253 14.47 13.28 -9.36
CA ASP A 253 14.61 14.05 -8.11
C ASP A 253 16.05 14.08 -7.54
N GLY A 254 17.05 14.13 -8.42
CA GLY A 254 18.47 14.16 -8.06
C GLY A 254 19.13 12.79 -7.80
N GLN A 255 18.35 11.71 -7.70
CA GLN A 255 18.88 10.35 -7.52
C GLN A 255 19.01 9.62 -8.86
N TRP A 256 20.16 8.98 -9.07
CA TRP A 256 20.45 8.14 -10.26
C TRP A 256 19.96 6.71 -10.02
N ALA A 257 19.57 6.01 -11.09
CA ALA A 257 19.25 4.59 -10.99
C ALA A 257 20.50 3.78 -10.57
N ASP A 258 20.35 2.97 -9.52
CA ASP A 258 21.43 2.14 -8.93
C ASP A 258 22.07 1.16 -9.92
N SER A 259 21.35 0.81 -10.99
CA SER A 259 21.85 -0.05 -12.06
C SER A 259 22.16 0.80 -13.29
N SER A 260 23.46 1.09 -13.48
CA SER A 260 23.99 1.00 -14.85
C SER A 260 23.62 -0.39 -15.39
N PRO A 261 23.34 -0.57 -16.70
CA PRO A 261 23.28 -1.93 -17.24
C PRO A 261 24.59 -2.62 -16.82
N GLU A 262 24.49 -3.78 -16.14
CA GLU A 262 25.63 -4.51 -15.55
C GLU A 262 26.77 -4.74 -16.58
N LYS A 263 26.43 -4.63 -17.88
CA LYS A 263 27.37 -4.53 -18.98
C LYS A 263 27.06 -3.28 -19.80
N PRO A 264 28.05 -2.41 -20.12
CA PRO A 264 27.84 -1.31 -21.05
C PRO A 264 27.40 -1.89 -22.41
N PHE A 265 26.51 -1.19 -23.11
CA PHE A 265 26.03 -1.64 -24.41
C PHE A 265 27.13 -1.47 -25.44
N CYS A 266 27.61 -2.58 -26.01
CA CYS A 266 28.67 -2.55 -27.01
C CYS A 266 28.19 -1.90 -28.31
N LEU A 267 29.01 -0.99 -28.82
CA LEU A 267 28.76 -0.16 -29.98
C LEU A 267 29.93 -0.29 -30.93
N VAL A 268 29.74 -1.07 -32.00
CA VAL A 268 30.77 -1.17 -33.03
C VAL A 268 30.51 -0.08 -34.06
N PHE A 269 31.25 1.03 -33.99
CA PHE A 269 31.21 2.06 -35.03
C PHE A 269 32.09 1.60 -36.20
N LYS A 270 31.54 0.74 -37.06
CA LYS A 270 32.21 0.31 -38.29
C LYS A 270 32.10 1.43 -39.32
N GLU A 271 33.21 1.75 -39.95
CA GLU A 271 33.17 2.51 -41.20
C GLU A 271 32.42 1.65 -42.23
N ILE A 272 31.39 2.19 -42.87
CA ILE A 272 30.88 1.54 -44.07
C ILE A 272 31.98 1.69 -45.11
N LYS A 273 32.77 0.64 -45.30
CA LYS A 273 33.59 0.49 -46.50
C LYS A 273 32.65 0.15 -47.65
N GLU A 274 31.90 1.12 -48.14
CA GLU A 274 31.26 0.99 -49.45
C GLU A 274 32.08 1.72 -50.50
N VAL A 275 32.75 0.90 -51.31
CA VAL A 275 32.97 1.14 -52.73
C VAL A 275 33.89 2.32 -53.09
N LYS A 276 35.09 2.37 -52.50
CA LYS A 276 36.22 3.00 -53.22
C LYS A 276 36.80 2.10 -54.33
N GLU A 277 36.40 0.82 -54.38
CA GLU A 277 36.86 -0.12 -55.41
C GLU A 277 35.93 -0.29 -56.62
N ALA A 278 34.59 -0.19 -56.51
CA ALA A 278 33.75 -0.34 -57.72
C ALA A 278 33.63 0.93 -58.60
N LYS A 279 34.30 2.05 -58.23
CA LYS A 279 34.53 3.15 -59.18
C LYS A 279 35.81 2.96 -60.02
N LYS A 280 36.64 1.95 -59.72
CA LYS A 280 37.96 1.78 -60.35
C LYS A 280 38.07 0.59 -61.30
N THR A 281 37.07 -0.29 -61.37
CA THR A 281 37.11 -1.46 -62.26
C THR A 281 35.95 -1.50 -63.24
N SER A 282 36.32 -1.31 -64.51
CA SER A 282 35.67 -1.78 -65.74
C SER A 282 34.57 -0.88 -66.39
N PRO A 283 34.76 -0.45 -67.66
CA PRO A 283 33.79 0.33 -68.43
C PRO A 283 32.46 -0.38 -68.71
N SER A 284 32.34 -1.67 -68.40
CA SER A 284 31.21 -2.52 -68.80
C SER A 284 29.96 -2.40 -67.93
N MET A 285 30.02 -1.68 -66.80
CA MET A 285 28.87 -1.53 -65.89
C MET A 285 28.09 -0.21 -66.09
N LYS A 286 28.34 0.55 -67.17
CA LYS A 286 27.53 1.74 -67.49
C LYS A 286 26.18 1.43 -68.15
N LYS A 287 25.96 0.20 -68.63
CA LYS A 287 24.74 -0.19 -69.37
C LYS A 287 23.60 -0.78 -68.54
N ILE A 288 23.82 -1.02 -67.23
CA ILE A 288 22.81 -1.60 -66.33
C ILE A 288 22.11 -0.51 -65.49
N PHE A 289 22.65 0.72 -65.47
CA PHE A 289 22.13 1.84 -64.69
C PHE A 289 21.09 2.71 -65.43
N GLU A 290 20.63 2.29 -66.60
CA GLU A 290 19.76 3.13 -67.45
C GLU A 290 18.26 2.76 -67.42
N GLU A 291 17.82 1.85 -66.54
CA GLU A 291 16.37 1.66 -66.32
C GLU A 291 16.00 1.82 -64.84
N ASP A 292 15.29 2.92 -64.60
CA ASP A 292 14.59 3.25 -63.37
C ASP A 292 13.68 2.10 -62.95
N SER A 293 14.01 1.42 -61.85
CA SER A 293 12.99 0.72 -61.10
C SER A 293 13.36 0.62 -59.63
N ILE A 294 12.47 1.17 -58.82
CA ILE A 294 12.42 1.17 -57.35
C ILE A 294 12.56 -0.25 -56.77
N THR A 295 12.42 -1.30 -57.58
CA THR A 295 12.68 -2.70 -57.24
C THR A 295 14.14 -2.99 -56.86
N ALA A 296 15.14 -2.31 -57.44
CA ALA A 296 16.55 -2.55 -57.11
C ALA A 296 16.92 -2.06 -55.68
N LEU A 297 16.33 -0.94 -55.24
CA LEU A 297 16.52 -0.39 -53.90
C LEU A 297 15.79 -1.24 -52.83
N LEU A 298 14.64 -1.81 -53.15
CA LEU A 298 13.90 -2.72 -52.25
C LEU A 298 14.62 -4.06 -52.07
N VAL A 299 15.24 -4.62 -53.12
CA VAL A 299 16.02 -5.85 -53.01
C VAL A 299 17.28 -5.66 -52.13
N PHE A 300 17.90 -4.48 -52.16
CA PHE A 300 19.03 -4.15 -51.28
C PHE A 300 18.63 -3.96 -49.81
N ALA A 301 17.48 -3.33 -49.55
CA ALA A 301 16.98 -3.16 -48.18
C ALA A 301 16.62 -4.50 -47.51
N PHE A 302 16.02 -5.44 -48.26
CA PHE A 302 15.68 -6.77 -47.73
C PHE A 302 16.92 -7.67 -47.53
N ALA A 303 17.95 -7.55 -48.36
CA ALA A 303 19.20 -8.30 -48.18
C ALA A 303 19.94 -7.90 -46.90
N ILE A 304 19.92 -6.62 -46.51
CA ILE A 304 20.57 -6.14 -45.29
C ILE A 304 19.80 -6.59 -44.03
N VAL A 305 18.47 -6.65 -44.08
CA VAL A 305 17.64 -7.16 -42.97
C VAL A 305 17.82 -8.68 -42.81
N ALA A 306 17.96 -9.44 -43.89
CA ALA A 306 18.20 -10.88 -43.83
C ALA A 306 19.57 -11.24 -43.24
N VAL A 307 20.63 -10.47 -43.54
CA VAL A 307 21.97 -10.67 -42.98
C VAL A 307 22.02 -10.33 -41.49
N LEU A 308 21.24 -9.34 -41.02
CA LEU A 308 21.14 -8.99 -39.60
C LEU A 308 20.34 -10.01 -38.78
N ILE A 309 19.30 -10.64 -39.36
CA ILE A 309 18.55 -11.72 -38.70
C ILE A 309 19.38 -13.01 -38.61
N ALA A 310 20.18 -13.33 -39.64
CA ALA A 310 21.07 -14.50 -39.64
C ALA A 310 22.21 -14.39 -38.60
N LEU A 311 22.69 -13.18 -38.30
CA LEU A 311 23.72 -12.95 -37.28
C LEU A 311 23.15 -12.94 -35.84
N CYS A 312 21.86 -12.66 -35.65
CA CYS A 312 21.21 -12.77 -34.34
C CYS A 312 20.71 -14.19 -34.01
N GLY A 313 20.50 -15.06 -35.01
CA GLY A 313 20.02 -16.44 -34.81
C GLY A 313 21.02 -17.43 -34.24
N HIS A 314 22.33 -17.12 -34.23
CA HIS A 314 23.37 -18.08 -33.84
C HIS A 314 23.86 -17.99 -32.39
N HIS A 315 23.25 -17.15 -31.53
CA HIS A 315 23.67 -17.02 -30.13
C HIS A 315 22.72 -17.66 -29.08
N TRP A 316 21.77 -18.50 -29.52
CA TRP A 316 21.00 -19.38 -28.62
C TRP A 316 21.24 -20.86 -28.94
N GLN A 317 22.49 -21.30 -28.85
CA GLN A 317 22.82 -22.69 -28.53
C GLN A 317 24.24 -22.73 -27.96
N THR A 318 24.42 -23.54 -26.91
CA THR A 318 25.65 -23.83 -26.15
C THR A 318 26.12 -22.79 -25.11
N SER A 319 25.48 -22.80 -23.93
CA SER A 319 25.99 -23.25 -22.62
C SER A 319 25.05 -22.77 -21.53
#